data_AF-A0A8S3QCQ3-F1
#
_entry.id   AF-A0A8S3QCQ3-F1
#
_cell.length_a   1.000
_cell.length_b   1.000
_cell.length_c   1.000
_cell.angle_alpha   90.00
_cell.angle_beta   90.00
_cell.angle_gamma   90.00
#
_symmetry.space_group_name_H-M   'P 1'
#
loop_
_entity.id
_entity.type
_entity.pdbx_description
1 polymer ?
#
loop_
_entity_poly.entity_id
_entity_poly.type
_entity_poly.pdbx_seq_one_letter_code
_entity_poly.pdbx_strand_id
1 'polypeptide(L)'
;MLPYLAASDQNLYTKSAYLYLSQMQNLENDHPDIHAHFMNGKHVVRRSDRFWAGLSTDLVIEQVLMRGVKSTGGLTRGRGMGEVQRTLWLLSIPTLAEYNHAMQQLTGTGYKTSDQHIENSKSRMERDNKDSKLLTEFLTERNPFTNDKTLRNIETGMVADSDANADKAKIVGDKIIESIAGNLVSEISFKKKDQIVTLDAKRPSGSNISQQPQVDPQLMFQ
;
A
#
# COMPACT_ATOMS: atom_id res chain seq x y z
N MET A 1 3.29 10.06 -6.42
CA MET A 1 2.55 9.51 -5.25
C MET A 1 2.47 10.48 -4.09
N LEU A 2 3.59 11.09 -3.65
CA LEU A 2 3.61 12.01 -2.52
C LEU A 2 2.54 13.12 -2.53
N PRO A 3 2.25 13.82 -3.67
CA PRO A 3 1.17 14.82 -3.71
C PRO A 3 -0.21 14.22 -3.38
N TYR A 4 -0.50 13.04 -3.89
CA TYR A 4 -1.77 12.37 -3.61
C TYR A 4 -1.90 11.95 -2.15
N LEU A 5 -0.80 11.53 -1.50
CA LEU A 5 -0.80 11.22 -0.06
C LEU A 5 -1.05 12.49 0.78
N ALA A 6 -0.41 13.60 0.42
CA ALA A 6 -0.61 14.89 1.07
C ALA A 6 -2.05 15.38 0.93
N ALA A 7 -2.64 15.21 -0.25
CA ALA A 7 -4.01 15.59 -0.52
C ALA A 7 -5.05 14.71 0.20
N SER A 8 -4.78 13.41 0.38
CA SER A 8 -5.77 12.40 0.83
C SER A 8 -5.75 12.10 2.33
N ASP A 9 -5.30 13.06 3.16
CA ASP A 9 -5.19 12.92 4.61
C ASP A 9 -4.29 11.77 5.11
N GLN A 10 -3.35 11.31 4.28
CA GLN A 10 -2.37 10.30 4.66
C GLN A 10 -1.14 10.94 5.32
N ASN A 11 -1.37 11.78 6.34
CA ASN A 11 -0.37 12.69 6.91
C ASN A 11 0.92 12.01 7.38
N LEU A 12 0.80 10.86 8.06
CA LEU A 12 1.96 10.11 8.53
C LEU A 12 2.79 9.55 7.36
N TYR A 13 2.11 9.02 6.34
CA TYR A 13 2.75 8.54 5.12
C TYR A 13 3.36 9.69 4.33
N THR A 14 2.72 10.85 4.28
CA THR A 14 3.28 12.04 3.64
C THR A 14 4.59 12.46 4.31
N LYS A 15 4.63 12.52 5.64
CA LYS A 15 5.85 12.84 6.40
C LYS A 15 6.95 11.81 6.17
N SER A 16 6.65 10.52 6.34
CA SER A 16 7.65 9.46 6.20
C SER A 16 8.15 9.33 4.77
N ALA A 17 7.26 9.41 3.77
CA ALA A 17 7.65 9.38 2.37
C ALA A 17 8.46 10.61 1.97
N TYR A 18 8.12 11.81 2.47
CA TYR A 18 8.90 13.02 2.23
C TYR A 18 10.33 12.87 2.77
N LEU A 19 10.47 12.42 4.02
CA LEU A 19 11.78 12.18 4.64
C LEU A 19 12.58 11.15 3.86
N TYR A 20 11.96 10.00 3.56
CA TYR A 20 12.58 8.92 2.81
C TYR A 20 13.06 9.41 1.44
N LEU A 21 12.21 10.10 0.67
CA LEU A 21 12.59 10.63 -0.64
C LEU A 21 13.73 11.64 -0.54
N SER A 22 13.71 12.52 0.46
CA SER A 22 14.78 13.50 0.69
C SER A 22 16.11 12.80 0.99
N GLN A 23 16.10 11.77 1.83
CA GLN A 23 17.29 10.95 2.14
C GLN A 23 17.78 10.20 0.90
N MET A 24 16.87 9.61 0.12
CA MET A 24 17.21 8.89 -1.11
C MET A 24 17.79 9.81 -2.19
N GLN A 25 17.35 11.07 -2.27
CA GLN A 25 17.90 12.06 -3.20
C GLN A 25 19.33 12.47 -2.83
N ASN A 26 19.65 12.54 -1.54
CA ASN A 26 20.99 12.89 -1.07
C ASN A 26 21.90 11.66 -0.82
N LEU A 27 21.38 10.45 -1.04
CA LEU A 27 22.07 9.20 -0.71
C LEU A 27 23.45 9.09 -1.35
N GLU A 28 23.61 9.57 -2.60
CA GLU A 28 24.90 9.58 -3.31
C GLU A 28 25.96 10.42 -2.58
N ASN A 29 25.55 11.54 -1.97
CA ASN A 29 26.46 12.45 -1.29
C ASN A 29 26.71 12.02 0.16
N ASP A 30 25.65 11.65 0.88
CA ASP A 30 25.72 11.33 2.31
C ASP A 30 26.30 9.92 2.57
N HIS A 31 25.98 8.97 1.69
CA HIS A 31 26.35 7.55 1.81
C HIS A 31 26.67 6.92 0.44
N PRO A 32 27.79 7.30 -0.19
CA PRO A 32 28.14 6.88 -1.55
C PRO A 32 28.30 5.36 -1.70
N ASP A 33 28.73 4.67 -0.64
CA ASP A 33 28.85 3.21 -0.59
C ASP A 33 27.47 2.51 -0.62
N ILE A 34 26.51 3.02 0.16
CA ILE A 34 25.13 2.54 0.17
C ILE A 34 24.47 2.84 -1.18
N HIS A 35 24.68 4.04 -1.72
CA HIS A 35 24.18 4.40 -3.05
C HIS A 35 24.69 3.45 -4.13
N ALA A 36 26.00 3.15 -4.14
CA ALA A 36 26.59 2.19 -5.07
C ALA A 36 25.96 0.80 -4.92
N HIS A 37 25.75 0.31 -3.70
CA HIS A 37 25.06 -0.96 -3.47
C HIS A 37 23.60 -0.94 -3.93
N PHE A 38 22.88 0.16 -3.68
CA PHE A 38 21.51 0.35 -4.12
C PHE A 38 21.39 0.29 -5.65
N MET A 39 22.26 1.01 -6.36
CA MET A 39 22.34 1.03 -7.83
C MET A 39 22.73 -0.32 -8.43
N ASN A 40 23.53 -1.10 -7.70
CA ASN A 40 23.84 -2.50 -8.05
C ASN A 40 22.70 -3.48 -7.73
N GLY A 41 21.51 -3.00 -7.37
CA GLY A 41 20.34 -3.84 -7.10
C GLY A 41 20.34 -4.51 -5.73
N LYS A 42 21.24 -4.14 -4.81
CA LYS A 42 21.32 -4.74 -3.46
C LYS A 42 20.28 -4.21 -2.47
N HIS A 43 19.12 -3.79 -2.98
CA HIS A 43 17.96 -3.34 -2.19
C HIS A 43 16.87 -4.42 -2.08
N VAL A 44 17.12 -5.62 -2.62
CA VAL A 44 16.25 -6.79 -2.49
C VAL A 44 16.96 -7.91 -1.73
N VAL A 45 16.17 -8.65 -0.95
CA VAL A 45 16.60 -9.83 -0.20
C VAL A 45 16.11 -11.06 -0.95
N ARG A 46 16.97 -12.07 -1.09
CA ARG A 46 16.61 -13.38 -1.67
C ARG A 46 17.05 -14.50 -0.75
N ARG A 47 16.23 -15.56 -0.68
CA ARG A 47 16.53 -16.79 0.08
C ARG A 47 17.12 -17.91 -0.77
N SER A 48 17.01 -17.78 -2.08
CA SER A 48 17.44 -18.77 -3.07
C SER A 48 17.91 -18.07 -4.32
N ASP A 49 18.71 -18.74 -5.15
CA ASP A 49 19.21 -18.22 -6.42
C ASP A 49 18.21 -18.34 -7.59
N ARG A 50 16.93 -18.58 -7.29
CA ARG A 50 15.87 -18.60 -8.30
C ARG A 50 15.70 -17.24 -8.96
N PHE A 51 15.41 -17.26 -10.24
CA PHE A 51 15.02 -16.04 -10.96
C PHE A 51 13.76 -15.42 -10.34
N TRP A 52 13.70 -14.09 -10.29
CA TRP A 52 12.56 -13.33 -9.75
C TRP A 52 12.23 -13.61 -8.27
N ALA A 53 13.18 -14.17 -7.50
CA ALA A 53 13.01 -14.46 -6.08
C ALA A 53 13.44 -13.31 -5.14
N GLY A 54 13.75 -12.13 -5.71
CA GLY A 54 14.08 -10.94 -4.93
C GLY A 54 12.83 -10.33 -4.32
N LEU A 55 12.82 -10.16 -3.00
CA LEU A 55 11.76 -9.48 -2.26
C LEU A 55 12.30 -8.18 -1.67
N SER A 56 11.47 -7.15 -1.59
CA SER A 56 11.84 -5.94 -0.83
C SER A 56 11.98 -6.29 0.66
N THR A 57 12.85 -5.56 1.36
CA THR A 57 13.08 -5.78 2.79
C THR A 57 11.80 -5.66 3.61
N ASP A 58 10.92 -4.71 3.27
CA ASP A 58 9.63 -4.52 3.93
C ASP A 58 8.71 -5.74 3.79
N LEU A 59 8.60 -6.30 2.58
CA LEU A 59 7.84 -7.54 2.35
C LEU A 59 8.41 -8.72 3.14
N VAL A 60 9.74 -8.82 3.27
CA VAL A 60 10.37 -9.88 4.09
C VAL A 60 10.06 -9.68 5.58
N ILE A 61 10.10 -8.44 6.07
CA ILE A 61 9.73 -8.12 7.44
C ILE A 61 8.27 -8.50 7.67
N GLU A 62 7.35 -8.04 6.83
CA GLU A 62 5.92 -8.27 7.02
C GLU A 62 5.51 -9.74 6.84
N GLN A 63 5.92 -10.36 5.75
CA GLN A 63 5.41 -11.69 5.38
C GLN A 63 6.15 -12.82 6.10
N VAL A 64 7.42 -12.60 6.47
CA VAL A 64 8.23 -13.64 7.11
C VAL A 64 8.46 -13.37 8.58
N LEU A 65 9.07 -12.23 8.92
CA LEU A 65 9.43 -11.96 10.32
C LEU A 65 8.17 -11.74 11.17
N MET A 66 7.27 -10.87 10.73
CA MET A 66 6.02 -10.58 11.45
C MET A 66 5.08 -11.79 11.48
N ARG A 67 5.10 -12.64 10.45
CA ARG A 67 4.38 -13.93 10.50
C ARG A 67 4.93 -14.83 11.61
N GLY A 68 6.25 -14.96 11.74
CA GLY A 68 6.88 -15.74 12.82
C GLY A 68 6.59 -15.17 14.21
N VAL A 69 6.53 -13.85 14.33
CA VAL A 69 6.10 -13.16 15.55
C VAL A 69 4.63 -13.45 15.89
N LYS A 70 3.76 -13.52 14.87
CA LYS A 70 2.30 -13.65 15.03
C LYS A 70 1.77 -15.09 15.05
N SER A 71 2.56 -16.06 14.61
CA SER A 71 2.19 -17.48 14.59
C SER A 71 2.14 -18.09 15.99
N THR A 72 1.58 -19.29 16.11
CA THR A 72 1.62 -20.08 17.35
C THR A 72 3.07 -20.35 17.76
N GLY A 73 3.43 -20.07 19.01
CA GLY A 73 4.83 -20.07 19.48
C GLY A 73 5.59 -18.75 19.23
N GLY A 74 4.96 -17.78 18.58
CA GLY A 74 5.49 -16.43 18.38
C GLY A 74 5.18 -15.48 19.54
N LEU A 75 5.79 -14.29 19.48
CA LEU A 75 5.80 -13.30 20.56
C LEU A 75 4.41 -12.73 20.90
N THR A 76 3.48 -12.64 19.93
CA THR A 76 2.19 -11.97 20.14
C THR A 76 1.07 -12.89 20.64
N ARG A 77 1.26 -14.21 20.63
CA ARG A 77 0.25 -15.18 21.11
C ARG A 77 0.52 -15.70 22.53
N GLY A 78 1.61 -15.23 23.16
CA GLY A 78 2.01 -15.56 24.53
C GLY A 78 1.97 -14.37 25.48
N ARG A 79 2.62 -14.51 26.65
CA ARG A 79 2.57 -13.51 27.75
C ARG A 79 3.60 -12.38 27.66
N GLY A 80 4.30 -12.14 26.56
CA GLY A 80 5.37 -11.14 26.61
C GLY A 80 5.83 -10.54 25.30
N MET A 81 5.65 -9.23 25.19
CA MET A 81 6.35 -8.33 24.27
C MET A 81 7.41 -7.49 25.02
N GLY A 82 7.90 -7.99 26.16
CA GLY A 82 8.93 -7.35 26.97
C GLY A 82 10.30 -7.42 26.29
N GLU A 83 11.20 -6.53 26.69
CA GLU A 83 12.52 -6.39 26.06
C GLU A 83 13.33 -7.70 26.11
N VAL A 84 13.37 -8.35 27.28
CA VAL A 84 14.07 -9.63 27.45
C VAL A 84 13.52 -10.71 26.53
N GLN A 85 12.19 -10.81 26.40
CA GLN A 85 11.55 -11.79 25.51
C GLN A 85 11.79 -11.47 24.04
N ARG A 86 11.80 -10.19 23.64
CA ARG A 86 12.16 -9.77 22.29
C ARG A 86 13.60 -10.15 21.95
N THR A 87 14.54 -9.87 22.86
CA THR A 87 15.95 -10.20 22.67
C THR A 87 16.17 -11.69 22.57
N LEU A 88 15.56 -12.48 23.47
CA LEU A 88 15.62 -13.94 23.42
C LEU A 88 15.08 -14.48 22.08
N TRP A 89 13.93 -13.98 21.65
CA TRP A 89 13.31 -14.39 20.38
C TRP A 89 14.17 -14.01 19.17
N LEU A 90 14.71 -12.79 19.14
CA LEU A 90 15.58 -12.31 18.07
C LEU A 90 16.87 -13.14 17.95
N LEU A 91 17.49 -13.48 19.08
CA LEU A 91 18.74 -14.26 19.10
C LEU A 91 18.51 -15.74 18.79
N SER A 92 17.34 -16.29 19.14
CA SER A 92 17.03 -17.71 18.93
C SER A 92 16.41 -18.02 17.56
N ILE A 93 15.78 -17.05 16.89
CA ILE A 93 15.04 -17.33 15.65
C ILE A 93 15.90 -17.89 14.50
N PRO A 94 17.16 -17.48 14.27
CA PRO A 94 17.97 -18.08 13.20
C PRO A 94 18.21 -19.57 13.47
N THR A 95 18.61 -19.92 14.70
CA THR A 95 18.84 -21.30 15.13
C THR A 95 17.57 -22.13 15.05
N LEU A 96 16.43 -21.60 15.51
CA LEU A 96 15.13 -22.28 15.41
C LEU A 96 14.69 -22.49 13.96
N ALA A 97 14.99 -21.56 13.06
CA ALA A 97 14.72 -21.70 11.64
C ALA A 97 15.55 -22.84 11.01
N GLU A 98 16.81 -22.99 11.39
CA GLU A 98 17.68 -24.09 10.95
C GLU A 98 17.16 -25.45 11.46
N TYR A 99 16.79 -25.56 12.73
CA TYR A 99 16.20 -26.79 13.28
C TYR A 99 14.89 -27.16 12.58
N ASN A 100 14.02 -26.19 12.34
CA ASN A 100 12.77 -26.41 11.62
C ASN A 100 13.05 -26.87 10.18
N HIS A 101 14.02 -26.27 9.51
CA HIS A 101 14.44 -26.69 8.17
C HIS A 101 14.97 -28.14 8.15
N ALA A 102 15.85 -28.49 9.08
CA ALA A 102 16.38 -29.85 9.23
C ALA A 102 15.27 -30.87 9.51
N MET A 103 14.31 -30.52 10.38
CA MET A 103 13.16 -31.37 10.69
C MET A 103 12.25 -31.58 9.48
N GLN A 104 12.01 -30.54 8.69
CA GLN A 104 11.25 -30.62 7.44
C GLN A 104 11.93 -31.52 6.40
N GLN A 105 13.27 -31.45 6.28
CA GLN A 105 14.04 -32.35 5.43
C GLN A 105 13.93 -33.80 5.91
N LEU A 106 14.13 -34.04 7.21
CA LEU A 106 14.07 -35.37 7.81
C LEU A 106 12.70 -36.04 7.62
N THR A 107 11.62 -35.28 7.84
CA THR A 107 10.25 -35.79 7.77
C THR A 107 9.67 -35.81 6.36
N GLY A 108 10.40 -35.30 5.36
CA GLY A 108 9.88 -35.11 4.00
C GLY A 108 8.71 -34.14 3.90
N THR A 109 8.43 -33.36 4.95
CA THR A 109 7.36 -32.35 5.00
C THR A 109 7.81 -30.99 4.45
N GLY A 110 9.06 -30.89 4.01
CA GLY A 110 9.57 -29.71 3.33
C GLY A 110 8.68 -29.32 2.15
N TYR A 111 8.32 -28.03 2.09
CA TYR A 111 7.58 -27.49 0.97
C TYR A 111 8.38 -27.69 -0.33
N LYS A 112 7.94 -28.63 -1.18
CA LYS A 112 8.40 -28.68 -2.58
C LYS A 112 7.82 -27.48 -3.29
N THR A 113 8.62 -26.42 -3.35
CA THR A 113 8.28 -25.26 -4.18
C THR A 113 8.56 -25.65 -5.62
N SER A 114 7.50 -25.73 -6.42
CA SER A 114 7.62 -25.82 -7.88
C SER A 114 8.46 -24.65 -8.38
N ASP A 115 9.21 -24.85 -9.46
CA ASP A 115 9.87 -23.74 -10.16
C ASP A 115 8.87 -22.82 -10.85
N GLN A 116 7.61 -23.25 -11.00
CA GLN A 116 6.51 -22.37 -11.39
C GLN A 116 6.08 -21.48 -10.22
N HIS A 117 6.05 -20.16 -10.49
CA HIS A 117 5.49 -19.18 -9.59
C HIS A 117 4.03 -19.49 -9.28
N ILE A 118 3.59 -19.31 -8.03
CA ILE A 118 2.23 -19.67 -7.57
C ILE A 118 1.12 -18.95 -8.37
N GLU A 119 1.41 -17.72 -8.81
CA GLU A 119 0.50 -16.91 -9.63
C GLU A 119 0.38 -17.41 -11.08
N ASN A 120 1.29 -18.26 -11.56
CA ASN A 120 1.21 -18.84 -12.92
C ASN A 120 0.39 -20.15 -12.95
N SER A 121 -0.27 -20.50 -11.85
CA SER A 121 -1.14 -21.67 -11.83
C SER A 121 -2.37 -21.45 -12.73
N LYS A 122 -2.84 -22.51 -13.40
CA LYS A 122 -4.01 -22.42 -14.30
C LYS A 122 -5.23 -21.80 -13.62
N SER A 123 -5.48 -22.16 -12.36
CA SER A 123 -6.60 -21.61 -11.59
C SER A 123 -6.46 -20.13 -11.27
N ARG A 124 -5.23 -19.61 -11.08
CA ARG A 124 -4.97 -18.17 -10.94
C ARG A 124 -5.18 -17.44 -12.24
N MET A 125 -4.62 -17.94 -13.33
CA MET A 125 -4.82 -17.38 -14.67
C MET A 125 -6.32 -17.34 -15.06
N GLU A 126 -7.08 -18.40 -14.78
CA GLU A 126 -8.53 -18.44 -15.04
C GLU A 126 -9.29 -17.40 -14.21
N ARG A 127 -8.91 -17.20 -12.94
CA ARG A 127 -9.51 -16.19 -12.07
C ARG A 127 -9.18 -14.78 -12.53
N ASP A 128 -7.93 -14.49 -12.81
CA ASP A 128 -7.49 -13.16 -13.26
C ASP A 128 -8.15 -12.80 -14.60
N ASN A 129 -8.30 -13.77 -15.51
CA ASN A 129 -9.04 -13.58 -16.75
C ASN A 129 -10.52 -13.29 -16.51
N LYS A 130 -11.15 -13.99 -15.55
CA LYS A 130 -12.55 -13.74 -15.18
C LYS A 130 -12.72 -12.35 -14.59
N ASP A 131 -11.86 -11.98 -13.64
CA ASP A 131 -11.92 -10.69 -12.95
C ASP A 131 -11.63 -9.53 -13.93
N SER A 132 -10.68 -9.72 -14.86
CA SER A 132 -10.38 -8.75 -15.92
C SER A 132 -11.56 -8.56 -16.87
N LYS A 133 -12.26 -9.64 -17.25
CA LYS A 133 -13.49 -9.56 -18.06
C LYS A 133 -14.58 -8.81 -17.32
N LEU A 134 -14.82 -9.15 -16.06
CA LEU A 134 -15.83 -8.48 -15.24
C LEU A 134 -15.55 -6.98 -15.09
N LEU A 135 -14.29 -6.60 -14.85
CA LEU A 135 -13.89 -5.19 -14.80
C LEU A 135 -14.08 -4.50 -16.16
N THR A 136 -13.75 -5.16 -17.26
CA THR A 136 -13.91 -4.62 -18.61
C THR A 136 -15.38 -4.41 -18.95
N GLU A 137 -16.24 -5.40 -18.66
CA GLU A 137 -17.70 -5.30 -18.83
C GLU A 137 -18.25 -4.14 -18.00
N PHE A 138 -17.89 -4.05 -16.72
CA PHE A 138 -18.29 -2.97 -15.83
C PHE A 138 -17.88 -1.58 -16.35
N LEU A 139 -16.63 -1.43 -16.82
CA LEU A 139 -16.11 -0.16 -17.36
C LEU A 139 -16.63 0.16 -18.76
N THR A 140 -17.07 -0.83 -19.53
CA THR A 140 -17.68 -0.60 -20.86
C THR A 140 -19.01 0.11 -20.71
N GLU A 141 -19.81 -0.28 -19.72
CA GLU A 141 -21.08 0.39 -19.38
C GLU A 141 -20.85 1.75 -18.71
N ARG A 142 -19.79 1.88 -17.90
CA ARG A 142 -19.50 3.06 -17.07
C ARG A 142 -18.18 3.71 -17.47
N ASN A 143 -18.03 4.01 -18.76
CA ASN A 143 -16.77 4.49 -19.32
C ASN A 143 -16.35 5.84 -18.70
N PRO A 144 -15.22 5.90 -17.95
CA PRO A 144 -14.76 7.13 -17.31
C PRO A 144 -14.08 8.10 -18.29
N PHE A 145 -13.85 7.71 -19.54
CA PHE A 145 -13.16 8.49 -20.58
C PHE A 145 -14.12 9.10 -21.60
N THR A 146 -15.37 9.34 -21.22
CA THR A 146 -16.31 10.10 -22.04
C THR A 146 -15.96 11.59 -22.01
N ASN A 147 -16.49 12.37 -22.97
CA ASN A 147 -16.30 13.84 -23.00
C ASN A 147 -17.06 14.58 -21.87
N ASP A 148 -17.64 13.85 -20.93
CA ASP A 148 -18.29 14.42 -19.75
C ASP A 148 -17.22 15.04 -18.84
N LYS A 149 -17.44 16.30 -18.46
CA LYS A 149 -16.55 17.04 -17.56
C LYS A 149 -16.97 16.94 -16.10
N THR A 150 -18.10 16.28 -15.81
CA THR A 150 -18.58 16.11 -14.45
C THR A 150 -17.69 15.14 -13.68
N LEU A 151 -17.42 15.45 -12.41
CA LEU A 151 -16.78 14.51 -11.51
C LEU A 151 -17.85 13.54 -11.00
N ARG A 152 -17.68 12.24 -11.24
CA ARG A 152 -18.70 11.23 -10.93
C ARG A 152 -18.08 10.02 -10.23
N ASN A 153 -18.83 9.43 -9.30
CA ASN A 153 -18.50 8.12 -8.74
C ASN A 153 -18.78 7.03 -9.79
N ILE A 154 -17.75 6.25 -10.14
CA ILE A 154 -17.83 5.22 -11.19
C ILE A 154 -18.73 4.03 -10.81
N GLU A 155 -18.94 3.78 -9.52
CA GLU A 155 -19.78 2.68 -9.03
C GLU A 155 -21.25 3.09 -8.96
N THR A 156 -21.53 4.22 -8.31
CA THR A 156 -22.91 4.66 -8.05
C THR A 156 -23.49 5.54 -9.14
N GLY A 157 -22.65 6.06 -10.04
CA GLY A 157 -23.04 7.04 -11.04
C GLY A 157 -23.36 8.43 -10.46
N MET A 158 -23.16 8.66 -9.16
CA MET A 158 -23.45 9.94 -8.50
C MET A 158 -22.48 11.02 -8.98
N VAL A 159 -23.04 12.12 -9.48
CA VAL A 159 -22.28 13.32 -9.85
C VAL A 159 -21.95 14.10 -8.59
N ALA A 160 -20.71 14.57 -8.49
CA ALA A 160 -20.20 15.33 -7.38
C ALA A 160 -20.78 16.76 -7.36
N ASP A 161 -21.03 17.26 -6.15
CA ASP A 161 -21.32 18.68 -5.94
C ASP A 161 -20.10 19.56 -6.27
N SER A 162 -20.34 20.86 -6.43
CA SER A 162 -19.29 21.87 -6.70
C SER A 162 -18.22 21.98 -5.60
N ASP A 163 -18.49 21.42 -4.42
CA ASP A 163 -17.56 21.36 -3.29
C ASP A 163 -16.48 20.29 -3.44
N ALA A 164 -16.77 19.19 -4.15
CA ALA A 164 -15.84 18.08 -4.29
C ALA A 164 -14.73 18.45 -5.30
N ASN A 165 -13.50 18.09 -4.99
CA ASN A 165 -12.33 18.49 -5.79
C ASN A 165 -11.25 17.39 -5.90
N ALA A 166 -11.66 16.12 -5.84
CA ALA A 166 -10.75 14.98 -5.91
C ALA A 166 -9.94 14.93 -7.22
N ASP A 167 -10.47 15.47 -8.31
CA ASP A 167 -9.78 15.67 -9.59
C ASP A 167 -8.54 16.58 -9.47
N LYS A 168 -8.53 17.50 -8.50
CA LYS A 168 -7.44 18.44 -8.24
C LYS A 168 -6.44 17.92 -7.21
N ALA A 169 -6.50 16.64 -6.83
CA ALA A 169 -5.66 16.07 -5.77
C ALA A 169 -4.17 16.32 -5.96
N LYS A 170 -3.67 16.24 -7.21
CA LYS A 170 -2.27 16.54 -7.49
C LYS A 170 -1.91 17.99 -7.14
N ILE A 171 -2.70 18.95 -7.63
CA ILE A 171 -2.47 20.39 -7.44
C ILE A 171 -2.55 20.77 -5.95
N VAL A 172 -3.56 20.25 -5.25
CA VAL A 172 -3.71 20.48 -3.80
C VAL A 172 -2.54 19.86 -3.04
N GLY A 173 -2.18 18.63 -3.39
CA GLY A 173 -1.03 17.92 -2.82
C GLY A 173 0.29 18.65 -3.00
N ASP A 174 0.56 19.16 -4.20
CA ASP A 174 1.77 19.93 -4.52
C ASP A 174 1.84 21.19 -3.66
N LYS A 175 0.74 21.94 -3.50
CA LYS A 175 0.67 23.11 -2.60
C LYS A 175 0.97 22.75 -1.15
N ILE A 176 0.45 21.63 -0.66
CA ILE A 176 0.75 21.15 0.69
C ILE A 176 2.24 20.84 0.82
N ILE A 177 2.82 20.16 -0.17
CA ILE A 177 4.26 19.81 -0.18
C ILE A 177 5.13 21.07 -0.20
N GLU A 178 4.78 22.07 -1.01
CA GLU A 178 5.47 23.37 -1.04
C GLU A 178 5.39 24.07 0.33
N SER A 179 4.25 24.00 1.01
CA SER A 179 4.07 24.63 2.33
C SER A 179 4.90 24.00 3.45
N ILE A 180 5.27 22.72 3.29
CA ILE A 180 6.06 21.99 4.28
C ILE A 180 7.56 21.98 3.97
N ALA A 181 7.96 22.40 2.77
CA ALA A 181 9.37 22.46 2.37
C ALA A 181 10.15 23.41 3.29
N GLY A 182 11.31 22.94 3.80
CA GLY A 182 12.17 23.71 4.71
C GLY A 182 11.74 23.71 6.18
N ASN A 183 10.58 23.14 6.52
CA ASN A 183 10.14 22.99 7.91
C ASN A 183 10.56 21.63 8.50
N LEU A 184 10.74 21.58 9.82
CA LEU A 184 11.00 20.33 10.53
C LEU A 184 9.76 19.43 10.50
N VAL A 185 9.96 18.13 10.22
CA VAL A 185 8.88 17.12 10.17
C VAL A 185 8.07 17.03 11.47
N SER A 186 8.71 17.28 12.61
CA SER A 186 8.07 17.35 13.93
C SER A 186 7.11 18.53 14.09
N GLU A 187 7.36 19.63 13.39
CA GLU A 187 6.61 20.88 13.52
C GLU A 187 5.47 20.99 12.49
N ILE A 188 5.53 20.20 11.42
CA ILE A 188 4.50 20.16 10.38
C ILE A 188 3.18 19.63 10.95
N SER A 189 2.12 20.43 10.83
CA SER A 189 0.75 20.04 11.17
C SER A 189 -0.15 20.24 9.97
N PHE A 190 -0.81 19.17 9.52
CA PHE A 190 -1.72 19.22 8.38
C PHE A 190 -3.12 19.59 8.85
N LYS A 191 -3.82 20.40 8.06
CA LYS A 191 -5.21 20.78 8.34
C LYS A 191 -6.12 20.15 7.30
N LYS A 192 -7.22 19.56 7.77
CA LYS A 192 -8.23 18.93 6.89
C LYS A 192 -8.82 19.88 5.85
N LYS A 193 -8.88 21.18 6.16
CA LYS A 193 -9.36 22.22 5.23
C LYS A 193 -8.45 22.45 4.03
N ASP A 194 -7.16 22.11 4.15
CA ASP A 194 -6.17 22.32 3.10
C ASP A 194 -6.06 21.09 2.17
N GLN A 195 -6.75 19.99 2.53
CA GLN A 195 -6.79 18.71 1.81
C GLN A 195 -7.97 18.64 0.82
N ILE A 196 -8.02 17.57 0.03
CA ILE A 196 -9.14 17.38 -0.90
C ILE A 196 -10.45 17.04 -0.18
N VAL A 197 -11.54 17.54 -0.76
CA VAL A 197 -12.91 17.23 -0.40
C VAL A 197 -13.38 16.12 -1.33
N THR A 198 -13.68 14.96 -0.74
CA THR A 198 -14.25 13.82 -1.46
C THR A 198 -15.76 14.00 -1.67
N LEU A 199 -16.32 13.20 -2.59
CA LEU A 199 -17.72 13.26 -3.04
C LEU A 199 -18.76 13.17 -1.90
N ASP A 200 -18.38 12.67 -0.72
CA ASP A 200 -19.24 12.49 0.46
C ASP A 200 -18.71 13.14 1.75
N ALA A 201 -17.71 14.03 1.66
CA ALA A 201 -17.03 14.58 2.84
C ALA A 201 -17.92 15.44 3.76
N LYS A 202 -19.07 15.92 3.27
CA LYS A 202 -20.05 16.74 4.01
C LYS A 202 -21.31 15.98 4.43
N ARG A 203 -21.23 14.70 4.82
CA ARG A 203 -22.34 14.05 5.54
C ARG A 203 -22.15 14.22 7.06
N PRO A 204 -22.70 15.27 7.71
CA PRO A 204 -22.94 15.17 9.13
C PRO A 204 -23.95 14.03 9.32
N SER A 205 -23.67 13.11 10.22
CA SER A 205 -24.62 12.10 10.67
C SER A 205 -25.83 12.82 11.30
N GLY A 206 -26.83 13.20 10.49
CA GLY A 206 -28.07 13.81 10.99
C GLY A 206 -28.71 14.95 10.20
N SER A 207 -28.19 15.42 9.06
CA SER A 207 -28.91 16.46 8.29
C SER A 207 -29.79 15.86 7.20
N ASN A 208 -31.11 15.95 7.39
CA ASN A 208 -32.15 15.72 6.37
C ASN A 208 -32.10 16.83 5.30
N ILE A 209 -31.00 16.90 4.53
CA ILE A 209 -30.94 17.74 3.34
C ILE A 209 -31.24 16.82 2.16
N SER A 210 -32.47 16.92 1.66
CA SER A 210 -32.90 16.29 0.41
C SER A 210 -32.20 16.97 -0.75
N GLN A 211 -30.96 16.58 -1.06
CA GLN A 211 -30.49 16.73 -2.42
C GLN A 211 -31.26 15.71 -3.25
N GLN A 212 -32.00 16.16 -4.26
CA GLN A 212 -32.51 15.23 -5.26
C GLN A 212 -31.28 14.65 -5.95
N PRO A 213 -30.98 13.35 -5.78
CA PRO A 213 -29.91 12.74 -6.55
C PRO A 213 -30.31 12.91 -8.01
N GLN A 214 -29.51 13.65 -8.78
CA GLN A 214 -29.63 13.62 -10.23
C GLN A 214 -29.08 12.26 -10.66
N VAL A 215 -29.93 11.24 -10.52
CA VAL A 215 -29.64 9.89 -10.96
C VAL A 215 -29.65 9.91 -12.47
N ASP A 216 -28.59 9.41 -13.06
CA ASP A 216 -28.51 9.23 -14.50
C ASP A 216 -29.61 8.26 -14.94
N PRO A 217 -30.58 8.69 -15.77
CA PRO A 217 -31.66 7.82 -16.21
C PRO A 217 -31.14 6.61 -16.99
N GLN A 218 -29.94 6.67 -17.56
CA GLN A 218 -29.31 5.55 -18.28
C GLN A 218 -28.85 4.43 -17.34
N LEU A 219 -28.69 4.70 -16.04
CA LEU A 219 -28.26 3.72 -15.03
C LEU A 219 -29.43 3.15 -14.20
N MET A 220 -30.66 3.67 -14.36
CA MET A 220 -31.82 3.26 -13.55
C MET A 220 -32.55 2.00 -14.05
N PHE A 221 -32.23 1.51 -15.26
CA PHE A 221 -32.96 0.41 -15.91
C PHE A 221 -32.09 -0.75 -16.37
N GLN A 222 -30.92 -0.95 -15.76
CA GLN A 222 -30.12 -2.18 -15.93
C GLN A 222 -30.41 -3.21 -14.86
#